data_AF-A0A919H9I8-F1
#
_entry.id   AF-A0A919H9I8-F1
#
_cell.length_a   1.000
_cell.length_b   1.000
_cell.length_c   1.000
_cell.angle_alpha   90.00
_cell.angle_beta   90.00
_cell.angle_gamma   90.00
#
_symmetry.space_group_name_H-M   'P 1'
#
loop_
_entity.id
_entity.type
_entity.pdbx_description
1 polymer ?
#
loop_
_entity_poly.entity_id
_entity_poly.type
_entity_poly.pdbx_seq_one_letter_code
_entity_poly.pdbx_strand_id
1 'polypeptide(L)'
;MTVDGTVRRLSHQKTDPSLMQEDDCQRVIAALQQEVAQMKEALVSHAVVDQAIGVVVTFGGVRPQTGWDVLKEVSQHTNTKLREVAEYLVRWPHCLWLPPDIRHTLDAALVRRDALLVLPAQASSQPPSRTASPAAFQEPECCA
;
A
#
# COMPACT_ATOMS: atom_id res chain seq x y z
N MET A 1 -72.38 4.90 -53.89
CA MET A 1 -71.86 3.81 -53.04
C MET A 1 -70.50 4.27 -52.53
N THR A 2 -70.44 4.50 -51.22
CA THR A 2 -69.39 5.25 -50.52
C THR A 2 -68.12 4.41 -50.34
N VAL A 3 -66.96 4.98 -50.65
CA VAL A 3 -65.67 4.42 -50.25
C VAL A 3 -65.38 4.86 -48.82
N ASP A 4 -65.43 3.95 -47.86
CA ASP A 4 -65.02 4.20 -46.48
C ASP A 4 -63.50 4.18 -46.42
N GLY A 5 -62.91 5.36 -46.61
CA GLY A 5 -61.48 5.58 -46.48
C GLY A 5 -61.09 5.64 -45.01
N THR A 6 -61.07 4.50 -44.31
CA THR A 6 -60.48 4.42 -42.98
C THR A 6 -58.95 4.45 -43.11
N VAL A 7 -58.37 5.65 -43.16
CA VAL A 7 -56.93 5.82 -42.99
C VAL A 7 -56.59 5.37 -41.56
N ARG A 8 -56.04 4.16 -41.42
CA ARG A 8 -55.34 3.76 -40.19
C ARG A 8 -54.21 4.76 -39.99
N ARG A 9 -54.41 5.67 -39.05
CA ARG A 9 -53.36 6.51 -38.47
C ARG A 9 -52.25 5.56 -38.04
N LEU A 10 -51.16 5.52 -38.81
CA LEU A 10 -49.91 4.95 -38.34
C LEU A 10 -49.59 5.69 -37.06
N SER A 11 -49.73 4.99 -35.94
CA SER A 11 -49.12 5.36 -34.68
C SER A 11 -47.62 5.39 -34.92
N HIS A 12 -47.13 6.50 -35.46
CA HIS A 12 -45.79 6.95 -35.15
C HIS A 12 -45.79 7.11 -33.64
N GLN A 13 -45.46 6.02 -32.95
CA GLN A 13 -44.93 6.10 -31.61
C GLN A 13 -43.72 7.00 -31.77
N LYS A 14 -43.96 8.28 -31.49
CA LYS A 14 -42.94 9.29 -31.39
C LYS A 14 -42.11 8.81 -30.20
N THR A 15 -41.09 8.02 -30.48
CA THR A 15 -40.03 7.75 -29.52
C THR A 15 -39.54 9.14 -29.14
N ASP A 16 -39.90 9.59 -27.95
CA ASP A 16 -39.49 10.90 -27.48
C ASP A 16 -37.96 10.85 -27.41
N PRO A 17 -37.22 11.63 -28.22
CA PRO A 17 -35.76 11.53 -28.31
C PRO A 17 -35.07 11.70 -26.96
N SER A 18 -35.76 12.31 -25.99
CA SER A 18 -35.29 12.53 -24.63
C SER A 18 -35.19 11.23 -23.80
N LEU A 19 -36.09 10.26 -24.00
CA LEU A 19 -36.10 9.00 -23.21
C LEU A 19 -34.96 8.06 -23.60
N MET A 20 -34.56 8.04 -24.88
CA MET A 20 -33.39 7.27 -25.32
C MET A 20 -32.08 7.84 -24.77
N GLN A 21 -32.02 9.16 -24.56
CA GLN A 21 -30.86 9.83 -24.00
C GLN A 21 -30.71 9.59 -22.49
N GLU A 22 -31.84 9.43 -21.77
CA GLU A 22 -31.87 9.06 -20.35
C GLU A 22 -31.45 7.59 -20.13
N ASP A 23 -31.93 6.66 -20.96
CA ASP A 23 -31.52 5.25 -20.91
C ASP A 23 -30.03 5.07 -21.23
N ASP A 24 -29.50 5.78 -22.23
CA ASP A 24 -28.08 5.73 -22.57
C ASP A 24 -27.20 6.32 -21.46
N CYS A 25 -27.62 7.44 -20.87
CA CYS A 25 -26.94 8.02 -19.71
C CYS A 25 -26.95 7.04 -18.52
N GLN A 26 -28.09 6.41 -18.26
CA GLN A 26 -28.24 5.45 -17.16
C GLN A 26 -27.39 4.18 -17.36
N ARG A 27 -27.28 3.69 -18.59
CA ARG A 27 -26.42 2.57 -18.95
C ARG A 27 -24.93 2.91 -18.80
N VAL A 28 -24.52 4.12 -19.20
CA VAL A 28 -23.15 4.60 -19.03
C VAL A 28 -22.81 4.74 -17.55
N ILE A 29 -23.72 5.28 -16.74
CA ILE A 29 -23.55 5.40 -15.28
C ILE A 29 -23.39 4.01 -14.64
N ALA A 30 -24.22 3.03 -15.01
CA ALA A 30 -24.14 1.68 -14.48
C ALA A 30 -22.82 0.97 -14.85
N ALA A 31 -22.35 1.12 -16.09
CA ALA A 31 -21.07 0.56 -16.53
C ALA A 31 -19.88 1.18 -15.78
N LEU A 32 -19.86 2.51 -15.65
CA LEU A 32 -18.84 3.24 -14.88
C LEU A 32 -18.86 2.84 -13.39
N GLN A 33 -20.04 2.65 -12.79
CA GLN A 33 -20.17 2.18 -11.41
C GLN A 33 -19.64 0.75 -11.24
N GLN A 34 -19.86 -0.12 -12.23
CA GLN A 34 -19.37 -1.49 -12.22
C GLN A 34 -17.84 -1.55 -12.38
N GLU A 35 -17.25 -0.68 -13.20
CA GLU A 35 -15.80 -0.52 -13.31
C GLU A 35 -15.19 0.02 -12.01
N VAL A 36 -15.81 1.03 -11.40
CA VAL A 36 -15.43 1.56 -10.09
C VAL A 36 -15.53 0.49 -9.01
N ALA A 37 -16.56 -0.38 -9.05
CA ALA A 37 -16.71 -1.49 -8.11
C ALA A 37 -15.61 -2.54 -8.30
N GLN A 38 -15.32 -2.94 -9.54
CA GLN A 38 -14.23 -3.88 -9.85
C GLN A 38 -12.86 -3.34 -9.43
N MET A 39 -12.59 -2.05 -9.66
CA MET A 39 -11.37 -1.41 -9.16
C MET A 39 -11.34 -1.34 -7.63
N LYS A 40 -12.45 -0.97 -6.97
CA LYS A 40 -12.53 -0.94 -5.51
C LYS A 40 -12.32 -2.33 -4.90
N GLU A 41 -12.83 -3.37 -5.53
CA GLU A 41 -12.66 -4.76 -5.08
C GLU A 41 -11.23 -5.26 -5.27
N ALA A 42 -10.57 -4.86 -6.37
CA ALA A 42 -9.14 -5.08 -6.57
C ALA A 42 -8.30 -4.34 -5.52
N LEU A 43 -8.66 -3.11 -5.15
CA LEU A 43 -7.98 -2.33 -4.11
C LEU A 43 -8.21 -2.90 -2.70
N VAL A 44 -9.43 -3.35 -2.38
CA VAL A 44 -9.75 -3.99 -1.08
C VAL A 44 -9.01 -5.33 -0.94
N SER A 45 -8.85 -6.07 -2.04
CA SER A 45 -8.05 -7.30 -2.05
C SER A 45 -6.55 -7.06 -1.82
N HIS A 46 -6.07 -5.84 -2.10
CA HIS A 46 -4.68 -5.44 -1.92
C HIS A 46 -4.36 -4.92 -0.51
N ALA A 47 -5.36 -4.59 0.31
CA ALA A 47 -5.12 -3.92 1.60
C ALA A 47 -4.14 -4.68 2.52
N VAL A 48 -4.26 -6.01 2.64
CA VAL A 48 -3.35 -6.82 3.47
C VAL A 48 -1.95 -6.93 2.86
N VAL A 49 -1.87 -6.96 1.54
CA VAL A 49 -0.61 -7.01 0.79
C VAL A 49 0.14 -5.69 0.94
N ASP A 50 -0.56 -4.57 0.78
CA ASP A 50 0.00 -3.22 0.91
C ASP A 50 0.48 -2.95 2.34
N GLN A 51 -0.26 -3.44 3.35
CA GLN A 51 0.21 -3.42 4.75
C GLN A 51 1.48 -4.24 4.95
N ALA A 52 1.55 -5.45 4.36
CA ALA A 52 2.76 -6.27 4.43
C ALA A 52 3.95 -5.62 3.72
N ILE A 53 3.73 -4.93 2.59
CA ILE A 53 4.77 -4.11 1.93
C ILE A 53 5.28 -3.04 2.90
N GLY A 54 4.39 -2.34 3.60
CA GLY A 54 4.75 -1.35 4.61
C GLY A 54 5.62 -1.93 5.73
N VAL A 55 5.29 -3.13 6.22
CA VAL A 55 6.12 -3.85 7.21
C VAL A 55 7.50 -4.16 6.62
N VAL A 56 7.56 -4.73 5.43
CA VAL A 56 8.85 -5.08 4.78
C VAL A 56 9.72 -3.85 4.55
N VAL A 57 9.15 -2.73 4.12
CA VAL A 57 9.86 -1.45 3.95
C VAL A 57 10.42 -0.95 5.28
N THR A 58 9.62 -1.01 6.34
CA THR A 58 9.99 -0.48 7.66
C THR A 58 11.08 -1.32 8.34
N PHE A 59 10.91 -2.65 8.34
CA PHE A 59 11.85 -3.56 9.01
C PHE A 59 13.05 -3.91 8.15
N GLY A 60 12.85 -4.00 6.84
CA GLY A 60 13.90 -4.30 5.88
C GLY A 60 14.61 -3.08 5.34
N GLY A 61 14.20 -1.84 5.64
CA GLY A 61 14.87 -0.64 5.10
C GLY A 61 14.92 -0.57 3.56
N VAL A 62 14.07 -1.33 2.87
CA VAL A 62 14.01 -1.36 1.41
C VAL A 62 13.09 -0.28 0.87
N ARG A 63 13.29 0.11 -0.40
CA ARG A 63 12.40 1.07 -1.05
C ARG A 63 11.00 0.47 -1.23
N PRO A 64 9.92 1.28 -1.18
CA PRO A 64 8.54 0.81 -1.38
C PRO A 64 8.33 0.01 -2.68
N GLN A 65 9.01 0.41 -3.76
CA GLN A 65 8.94 -0.27 -5.06
C GLN A 65 9.47 -1.71 -4.98
N THR A 66 10.36 -2.00 -4.04
CA THR A 66 11.02 -3.29 -3.88
C THR A 66 10.25 -4.24 -2.96
N GLY A 67 9.38 -3.73 -2.08
CA GLY A 67 8.68 -4.55 -1.09
C GLY A 67 7.78 -5.63 -1.71
N TRP A 68 7.13 -5.33 -2.84
CA TRP A 68 6.34 -6.32 -3.59
C TRP A 68 7.19 -7.47 -4.12
N ASP A 69 8.37 -7.18 -4.66
CA ASP A 69 9.27 -8.22 -5.19
C ASP A 69 9.79 -9.13 -4.09
N VAL A 70 10.02 -8.59 -2.90
CA VAL A 70 10.37 -9.37 -1.70
C VAL A 70 9.24 -10.32 -1.32
N LEU A 71 7.99 -9.82 -1.23
CA LEU A 71 6.83 -10.67 -0.90
C LEU A 71 6.62 -11.80 -1.92
N LYS A 72 6.72 -11.49 -3.22
CA LYS A 72 6.62 -12.49 -4.29
C LYS A 72 7.71 -13.55 -4.18
N GLU A 73 8.95 -13.16 -3.89
CA GLU A 73 10.06 -14.10 -3.77
C GLU A 73 9.88 -15.04 -2.58
N VAL A 74 9.45 -14.49 -1.43
CA VAL A 74 9.13 -15.28 -0.24
C VAL A 74 8.02 -16.29 -0.56
N SER A 75 6.91 -15.83 -1.13
CA SER A 75 5.79 -16.69 -1.52
C SER A 75 6.21 -17.82 -2.46
N GLN A 76 7.02 -17.54 -3.47
CA GLN A 76 7.49 -18.55 -4.43
C GLN A 76 8.42 -19.57 -3.79
N HIS A 77 9.41 -19.13 -3.00
CA HIS A 77 10.38 -20.03 -2.39
C HIS A 77 9.80 -20.86 -1.25
N THR A 78 8.83 -20.34 -0.50
CA THR A 78 8.14 -21.11 0.55
C THR A 78 6.92 -21.87 0.02
N ASN A 79 6.60 -21.74 -1.27
CA ASN A 79 5.39 -22.26 -1.89
C ASN A 79 4.12 -21.96 -1.06
N THR A 80 4.08 -20.78 -0.46
CA THR A 80 2.98 -20.31 0.39
C THR A 80 2.21 -19.24 -0.37
N LYS A 81 0.89 -19.20 -0.27
CA LYS A 81 0.10 -18.18 -0.96
C LYS A 81 0.53 -16.79 -0.50
N LEU A 82 0.69 -15.86 -1.44
CA LEU A 82 1.16 -14.49 -1.15
C LEU A 82 0.32 -13.81 -0.06
N ARG A 83 -1.00 -14.04 -0.08
CA ARG A 83 -1.92 -13.53 0.96
C ARG A 83 -1.60 -14.07 2.35
N GLU A 84 -1.32 -15.36 2.48
CA GLU A 84 -0.93 -15.96 3.76
C GLU A 84 0.41 -15.41 4.24
N VAL A 85 1.39 -15.25 3.33
CA VAL A 85 2.67 -14.58 3.64
C VAL A 85 2.43 -13.16 4.14
N ALA A 86 1.56 -12.40 3.48
CA ALA A 86 1.20 -11.05 3.89
C ALA A 86 0.56 -11.03 5.30
N GLU A 87 -0.37 -11.95 5.58
CA GLU A 87 -0.99 -12.08 6.91
C GLU A 87 0.01 -12.45 8.01
N TYR A 88 1.01 -13.28 7.72
CA TYR A 88 2.10 -13.54 8.66
C TYR A 88 2.92 -12.28 8.93
N LEU A 89 3.26 -11.51 7.89
CA LEU A 89 4.07 -10.30 8.03
C LEU A 89 3.33 -9.16 8.72
N VAL A 90 2.04 -8.97 8.48
CA VAL A 90 1.24 -7.94 9.16
C VAL A 90 1.12 -8.23 10.66
N ARG A 91 1.04 -9.50 11.06
CA ARG A 91 0.96 -9.89 12.48
C ARG A 91 2.32 -9.94 13.17
N TRP A 92 3.39 -10.17 12.41
CA TRP A 92 4.73 -10.38 12.96
C TRP A 92 5.21 -9.28 13.92
N PRO A 93 5.03 -7.97 13.66
CA PRO A 93 5.42 -6.92 14.60
C PRO A 93 4.80 -7.05 16.00
N HIS A 94 3.58 -7.60 16.09
CA HIS A 94 2.89 -7.78 17.36
C HIS A 94 3.22 -9.09 18.06
N CYS A 95 3.43 -10.17 17.29
CA CYS A 95 3.66 -11.50 17.85
C CYS A 95 5.15 -11.86 17.97
N LEU A 96 6.04 -11.08 17.35
CA LEU A 96 7.49 -11.32 17.22
C LEU A 96 7.85 -12.72 16.70
N TRP A 97 6.90 -13.38 16.06
CA TRP A 97 7.04 -14.72 15.52
C TRP A 97 6.66 -14.74 14.05
N LEU A 98 7.49 -15.42 13.26
CA LEU A 98 7.28 -15.66 11.84
C LEU A 98 7.69 -17.11 11.56
N PRO A 99 6.95 -17.84 10.70
CA PRO A 99 7.33 -19.20 10.32
C PRO A 99 8.80 -19.25 9.85
N PRO A 100 9.60 -20.25 10.29
CA PRO A 100 11.04 -20.26 10.04
C PRO A 100 11.41 -20.16 8.55
N ASP A 101 10.67 -20.83 7.68
CA ASP A 101 10.92 -20.83 6.23
C ASP A 101 10.67 -19.45 5.62
N ILE A 102 9.59 -18.79 6.05
CA ILE A 102 9.24 -17.42 5.63
C ILE A 102 10.31 -16.45 6.13
N ARG A 103 10.75 -16.57 7.38
CA ARG A 103 11.79 -15.73 7.96
C ARG A 103 13.12 -15.85 7.22
N HIS A 104 13.62 -17.07 7.03
CA HIS A 104 14.89 -17.28 6.33
C HIS A 104 14.84 -16.72 4.90
N THR A 105 13.73 -16.94 4.21
CA THR A 105 13.57 -16.46 2.84
C THR A 105 13.47 -14.94 2.78
N LEU A 106 12.75 -14.33 3.72
CA LEU A 106 12.63 -12.87 3.85
C LEU A 106 14.00 -12.24 4.11
N ASP A 107 14.73 -12.74 5.12
CA ASP A 107 16.06 -12.24 5.47
C ASP A 107 17.01 -12.36 4.27
N ALA A 108 16.99 -13.51 3.57
CA ALA A 108 17.80 -13.71 2.38
C ALA A 108 17.40 -12.77 1.22
N ALA A 109 16.11 -12.52 1.03
CA ALA A 109 15.59 -11.62 -0.01
C ALA A 109 15.97 -10.16 0.27
N LEU A 110 15.98 -9.75 1.54
CA LEU A 110 16.38 -8.41 1.99
C LEU A 110 17.88 -8.19 1.87
N VAL A 111 18.70 -9.16 2.29
CA VAL A 111 20.16 -9.12 2.14
C VAL A 111 20.55 -9.00 0.66
N ARG A 112 19.90 -9.76 -0.23
CA ARG A 112 20.17 -9.70 -1.69
C ARG A 112 19.90 -8.31 -2.29
N ARG A 113 18.97 -7.56 -1.73
CA ARG A 113 18.50 -6.28 -2.25
C ARG A 113 19.12 -5.08 -1.54
N ASP A 114 20.12 -5.36 -0.72
CA ASP A 114 20.91 -4.40 0.05
C ASP A 114 20.04 -3.41 0.82
N ALA A 115 19.17 -3.99 1.63
CA ALA A 115 18.76 -3.43 2.90
C ALA A 115 20.00 -3.16 3.78
N LEU A 116 20.75 -2.11 3.48
CA LEU A 116 21.75 -1.58 4.41
C LEU A 116 21.01 -1.33 5.72
N LEU A 117 21.26 -2.21 6.69
CA LEU A 117 20.88 -2.06 8.08
C LEU A 117 21.16 -0.63 8.49
N VAL A 118 20.12 0.20 8.60
CA VAL A 118 20.21 1.43 9.38
C VAL A 118 20.31 0.97 10.83
N LEU A 119 21.54 0.65 11.24
CA LEU A 119 21.92 0.81 12.63
C LEU A 119 21.67 2.28 12.96
N PRO A 120 20.90 2.62 14.01
CA PRO A 120 21.07 3.95 14.59
C PRO A 120 22.52 3.98 15.04
N ALA A 121 23.32 4.77 14.32
CA ALA A 121 24.66 5.12 14.73
C ALA A 121 24.54 5.69 16.15
N GLN A 122 24.80 4.85 17.16
CA GLN A 122 25.07 5.34 18.48
C GLN A 122 26.30 6.21 18.30
N ALA A 123 26.07 7.51 18.43
CA ALA A 123 27.09 8.52 18.56
C ALA A 123 28.02 8.06 19.70
N SER A 124 29.08 7.36 19.36
CA SER A 124 30.27 7.31 20.20
C SER A 124 30.91 8.67 20.04
N SER A 125 30.39 9.59 20.83
CA SER A 125 31.03 10.84 21.21
C SER A 125 32.47 10.53 21.64
N GLN A 126 33.41 10.73 20.74
CA GLN A 126 34.80 10.92 21.11
C GLN A 126 34.87 12.31 21.76
N PRO A 127 35.19 12.43 23.07
CA PRO A 127 35.39 13.74 23.66
C PRO A 127 36.69 14.33 23.08
N PRO A 128 36.76 15.64 22.79
CA PRO A 128 38.05 16.25 22.48
C PRO A 128 38.96 16.09 23.70
N SER A 129 40.12 15.48 23.48
CA SER A 129 41.21 15.43 24.46
C SER A 129 41.61 16.85 24.85
N ARG A 130 41.10 17.33 25.98
CA ARG A 130 41.65 18.47 26.73
C ARG A 130 42.64 17.91 27.75
N THR A 131 43.88 17.72 27.33
CA THR A 131 44.99 17.70 28.29
C THR A 131 45.18 19.13 28.80
N ALA A 132 45.25 19.23 30.12
CA ALA A 132 45.13 20.43 30.92
C ALA A 132 46.35 21.37 30.84
N SER A 133 46.12 22.65 31.16
CA SER A 133 47.08 23.42 31.96
C SER A 133 46.30 24.22 33.02
N PRO A 134 46.69 24.14 34.31
CA PRO A 134 46.01 24.83 35.39
C PRO A 134 46.71 26.17 35.67
N ALA A 135 45.99 27.28 35.51
CA ALA A 135 46.43 28.55 36.06
C ALA A 135 45.20 29.38 36.43
N ALA A 136 44.98 29.45 37.75
CA ALA A 136 44.54 30.61 38.50
C ALA A 136 43.43 31.49 37.90
N PHE A 137 42.26 31.48 38.55
CA PHE A 137 41.81 32.69 39.25
C PHE A 137 40.66 32.39 40.24
N GLN A 138 40.60 33.26 41.23
CA GLN A 138 39.91 33.26 42.51
C GLN A 138 38.36 33.36 42.41
N GLU A 139 37.68 32.74 43.39
CA GLU A 139 36.35 33.02 44.00
C GLU A 139 35.88 34.51 44.01
N PRO A 140 34.67 34.86 44.52
CA PRO A 140 33.32 34.28 44.45
C PRO A 140 32.25 35.37 44.07
N GLU A 141 30.95 35.08 44.25
CA GLU A 141 29.78 35.99 44.41
C GLU A 141 28.62 35.75 43.43
N CYS A 142 27.50 35.22 43.94
CA CYS A 142 26.28 36.01 44.16
C CYS A 142 25.17 35.16 44.76
N CYS A 143 24.58 35.68 45.83
CA CYS A 143 23.29 35.28 46.39
C CYS A 143 22.15 35.43 45.38
N ALA A 144 21.15 34.53 45.46
CA ALA A 144 19.72 34.84 45.43
C ALA A 144 18.92 33.62 45.90
#